data_AF-A0A316IHK9-F1
#
_entry.id   AF-A0A316IHK9-F1
#
_cell.length_a   1.000
_cell.length_b   1.000
_cell.length_c   1.000
_cell.angle_alpha   90.00
_cell.angle_beta   90.00
_cell.angle_gamma   90.00
#
_symmetry.space_group_name_H-M   'P 1'
#
loop_
_entity.id
_entity.type
_entity.pdbx_description
1 polymer ?
#
loop_
_entity_poly.entity_id
_entity_poly.type
_entity_poly.pdbx_seq_one_letter_code
_entity_poly.pdbx_strand_id
1 'polypeptide(L)'
;MRRHHLAFALALAFTLPLAARAGDGDIDKVNGTARVEAGQHAGDVSTVNGAVRIGDRAVVRKASTVNGSVELGERVQADELGSVNGGVTVGAGSQVHGKIETVNGAIRLAQGTDVAGRVSNVNGSIQLDAAHVAGGLGTVGGDITVGAGSRVEGGILVDRPGGWFHWGESRPPHIVIGPHAVVQGTLEFRREVVLEVSDSAQIGPVKGATPVRFGGAQP
;
A
#
# COMPACT_ATOMS: atom_id res chain seq x y z
N MET A 1 26.18 -12.12 -6.59
CA MET A 1 25.30 -10.95 -6.78
C MET A 1 24.03 -11.40 -7.51
N ARG A 2 22.94 -11.68 -6.79
CA ARG A 2 21.66 -12.03 -7.42
C ARG A 2 20.92 -10.74 -7.75
N ARG A 3 20.77 -10.44 -9.04
CA ARG A 3 19.99 -9.30 -9.53
C ARG A 3 18.50 -9.64 -9.37
N HIS A 4 17.85 -9.06 -8.38
CA HIS A 4 16.39 -9.05 -8.30
C HIS A 4 15.87 -7.96 -9.21
N HIS A 5 15.66 -8.32 -10.47
CA HIS A 5 14.85 -7.54 -11.40
C HIS A 5 13.41 -7.61 -10.88
N LEU A 6 12.95 -6.60 -10.11
CA LEU A 6 11.52 -6.40 -9.85
C LEU A 6 10.88 -5.96 -11.18
N ALA A 7 10.49 -6.93 -11.98
CA ALA A 7 9.55 -6.72 -13.05
C ALA A 7 8.18 -6.48 -12.40
N PHE A 8 7.81 -5.23 -12.17
CA PHE A 8 6.41 -4.86 -11.91
C PHE A 8 5.64 -4.97 -13.23
N ALA A 9 5.47 -6.20 -13.71
CA ALA A 9 4.44 -6.52 -14.69
C ALA A 9 3.14 -6.68 -13.89
N LEU A 10 2.41 -5.57 -13.69
CA LEU A 10 1.00 -5.68 -13.31
C LEU A 10 0.24 -6.18 -14.55
N ALA A 11 0.37 -7.49 -14.83
CA ALA A 11 -0.48 -8.18 -15.77
C ALA A 11 -1.85 -8.34 -15.10
N LEU A 12 -2.64 -7.26 -15.10
CA LEU A 12 -4.06 -7.35 -14.80
C LEU A 12 -4.74 -7.93 -16.04
N ALA A 13 -4.59 -9.25 -16.20
CA ALA A 13 -5.23 -10.00 -17.26
C ALA A 13 -6.73 -10.08 -16.98
N PHE A 14 -7.51 -9.16 -17.52
CA PHE A 14 -8.97 -9.31 -17.60
C PHE A 14 -9.30 -10.24 -18.77
N THR A 15 -9.24 -11.55 -18.55
CA THR A 15 -9.95 -12.50 -19.41
C THR A 15 -11.33 -12.73 -18.84
N LEU A 16 -12.34 -12.08 -19.43
CA LEU A 16 -13.76 -12.38 -19.20
C LEU A 16 -14.05 -13.83 -19.65
N PRO A 17 -14.75 -14.60 -18.80
CA PRO A 17 -16.00 -15.16 -19.27
C PRO A 17 -17.13 -14.95 -18.24
N LEU A 18 -18.28 -14.53 -18.76
CA LEU A 18 -19.56 -14.50 -18.06
C LEU A 18 -19.95 -15.94 -17.68
N ALA A 19 -19.74 -16.31 -16.41
CA ALA A 19 -20.32 -17.52 -15.83
C ALA A 19 -20.54 -17.31 -14.33
N ALA A 20 -21.74 -16.88 -13.96
CA ALA A 20 -22.21 -17.03 -12.59
C ALA A 20 -22.31 -18.53 -12.29
N ARG A 21 -21.35 -19.04 -11.53
CA ARG A 21 -21.39 -20.37 -10.90
C ARG A 21 -21.15 -20.20 -9.41
N ALA A 22 -21.95 -20.88 -8.62
CA ALA A 22 -21.98 -20.79 -7.16
C ALA A 22 -20.61 -21.11 -6.54
N GLY A 23 -20.04 -20.11 -5.85
CA GLY A 23 -18.82 -20.17 -5.03
C GLY A 23 -18.52 -18.75 -4.49
N ASP A 24 -18.40 -18.59 -3.18
CA ASP A 24 -17.93 -17.40 -2.42
C ASP A 24 -18.54 -15.99 -2.60
N GLY A 25 -19.59 -15.78 -3.40
CA GLY A 25 -20.33 -14.50 -3.36
C GLY A 25 -19.55 -13.29 -3.87
N ASP A 26 -18.74 -13.49 -4.92
CA ASP A 26 -18.01 -12.45 -5.63
C ASP A 26 -18.94 -11.32 -6.13
N ILE A 27 -18.43 -10.08 -6.15
CA ILE A 27 -19.12 -8.87 -6.58
C ILE A 27 -18.27 -8.14 -7.62
N ASP A 28 -18.66 -8.24 -8.89
CA ASP A 28 -17.98 -7.57 -9.99
C ASP A 28 -18.85 -6.50 -10.65
N LYS A 29 -18.26 -5.33 -10.92
CA LYS A 29 -18.89 -4.25 -11.67
C LYS A 29 -17.98 -3.71 -12.76
N VAL A 30 -18.58 -3.21 -13.83
CA VAL A 30 -17.85 -2.39 -14.80
C VAL A 30 -17.99 -0.91 -14.47
N ASN A 31 -19.21 -0.49 -14.11
CA ASN A 31 -19.51 0.88 -13.73
C ASN A 31 -20.24 0.92 -12.39
N GLY A 32 -19.90 1.92 -11.58
CA GLY A 32 -20.51 2.16 -10.28
C GLY A 32 -19.77 1.50 -9.13
N THR A 33 -20.26 1.76 -7.92
CA THR A 33 -19.62 1.31 -6.68
C THR A 33 -19.95 -0.15 -6.40
N ALA A 34 -18.92 -0.99 -6.25
CA ALA A 34 -19.06 -2.33 -5.68
C ALA A 34 -19.01 -2.21 -4.16
N ARG A 35 -19.95 -2.85 -3.46
CA ARG A 35 -20.14 -2.63 -2.02
C ARG A 35 -20.41 -3.94 -1.30
N VAL A 36 -19.73 -4.14 -0.19
CA VAL A 36 -20.02 -5.16 0.82
C VAL A 36 -20.45 -4.42 2.07
N GLU A 37 -21.62 -4.78 2.62
CA GLU A 37 -22.11 -4.15 3.84
C GLU A 37 -21.36 -4.64 5.07
N ALA A 38 -21.48 -3.90 6.18
CA ALA A 38 -20.80 -4.21 7.42
C ALA A 38 -21.11 -5.64 7.92
N GLY A 39 -20.08 -6.35 8.38
CA GLY A 39 -20.17 -7.72 8.88
C GLY A 39 -20.49 -8.79 7.84
N GLN A 40 -20.58 -8.44 6.55
CA GLN A 40 -20.83 -9.41 5.49
C GLN A 40 -19.53 -10.08 5.00
N HIS A 41 -19.70 -11.20 4.33
CA HIS A 41 -18.62 -11.95 3.71
C HIS A 41 -18.80 -11.89 2.19
N ALA A 42 -17.69 -11.70 1.47
CA ALA A 42 -17.64 -11.84 0.01
C ALA A 42 -16.29 -12.42 -0.39
N GLY A 43 -16.19 -13.03 -1.56
CA GLY A 43 -14.92 -13.42 -2.15
C GLY A 43 -14.21 -12.18 -2.72
N ASP A 44 -14.21 -12.06 -4.03
CA ASP A 44 -13.62 -10.92 -4.74
C ASP A 44 -14.64 -9.80 -4.96
N VAL A 45 -14.22 -8.58 -4.67
CA VAL A 45 -15.01 -7.38 -4.88
C VAL A 45 -14.26 -6.44 -5.80
N SER A 46 -14.78 -6.26 -7.01
CA SER A 46 -14.08 -5.50 -8.03
C SER A 46 -14.97 -4.53 -8.80
N THR A 47 -14.38 -3.41 -9.25
CA THR A 47 -15.02 -2.55 -10.25
C THR A 47 -14.01 -1.92 -11.20
N VAL A 48 -14.39 -1.65 -12.46
CA VAL A 48 -13.49 -0.96 -13.40
C VAL A 48 -13.58 0.56 -13.21
N ASN A 49 -14.79 1.12 -13.24
CA ASN A 49 -15.03 2.55 -13.08
C ASN A 49 -15.96 2.80 -11.90
N GLY A 50 -15.36 2.95 -10.72
CA GLY A 50 -16.07 3.16 -9.47
C GLY A 50 -15.22 2.81 -8.25
N ALA A 51 -15.76 3.10 -7.08
CA ALA A 51 -15.14 2.71 -5.82
C ALA A 51 -15.49 1.27 -5.44
N VAL A 52 -14.60 0.61 -4.70
CA VAL A 52 -14.92 -0.57 -3.90
C VAL A 52 -15.04 -0.13 -2.45
N ARG A 53 -16.18 -0.38 -1.83
CA ARG A 53 -16.44 -0.04 -0.42
C ARG A 53 -16.75 -1.28 0.38
N ILE A 54 -15.91 -1.58 1.36
CA ILE A 54 -16.07 -2.71 2.28
C ILE A 54 -16.45 -2.15 3.65
N GLY A 55 -17.64 -2.50 4.13
CA GLY A 55 -18.15 -2.02 5.42
C GLY A 55 -17.40 -2.62 6.62
N ASP A 56 -17.58 -2.00 7.78
CA ASP A 56 -16.90 -2.41 9.02
C ASP A 56 -17.11 -3.89 9.34
N ARG A 57 -16.06 -4.55 9.85
CA ARG A 57 -16.07 -5.96 10.27
C ARG A 57 -16.45 -6.96 9.17
N ALA A 58 -16.47 -6.52 7.91
CA ALA A 58 -16.66 -7.43 6.79
C ALA A 58 -15.40 -8.28 6.57
N VAL A 59 -15.58 -9.39 5.87
CA VAL A 59 -14.50 -10.29 5.45
C VAL A 59 -14.56 -10.40 3.93
N VAL A 60 -13.47 -10.03 3.26
CA VAL A 60 -13.35 -10.17 1.81
C VAL A 60 -12.08 -10.92 1.46
N ARG A 61 -12.05 -11.65 0.34
CA ARG A 61 -10.78 -12.19 -0.16
C ARG A 61 -9.97 -11.07 -0.81
N LYS A 62 -10.53 -10.40 -1.82
CA LYS A 62 -9.85 -9.31 -2.53
C LYS A 62 -10.76 -8.13 -2.75
N ALA A 63 -10.21 -6.92 -2.67
CA ALA A 63 -10.90 -5.70 -3.07
C ALA A 63 -10.04 -4.92 -4.06
N SER A 64 -10.55 -4.65 -5.27
CA SER A 64 -9.75 -3.93 -6.28
C SER A 64 -10.52 -3.08 -7.28
N THR A 65 -9.88 -2.04 -7.80
CA THR A 65 -10.48 -1.20 -8.85
C THR A 65 -9.45 -0.67 -9.85
N VAL A 66 -9.89 -0.31 -11.05
CA VAL A 66 -9.01 0.34 -12.05
C VAL A 66 -9.09 1.85 -11.94
N ASN A 67 -10.28 2.44 -11.98
CA ASN A 67 -10.50 3.88 -11.87
C ASN A 67 -11.43 4.17 -10.70
N GLY A 68 -10.84 4.30 -9.52
CA GLY A 68 -11.54 4.56 -8.27
C GLY A 68 -10.73 4.20 -7.04
N SER A 69 -11.31 4.42 -5.86
CA SER A 69 -10.71 4.08 -4.57
C SER A 69 -11.18 2.71 -4.06
N VAL A 70 -10.31 2.04 -3.30
CA VAL A 70 -10.70 0.95 -2.41
C VAL A 70 -10.75 1.50 -0.99
N GLU A 71 -11.91 1.40 -0.35
CA GLU A 71 -12.17 1.91 0.99
C GLU A 71 -12.62 0.76 1.88
N LEU A 72 -11.81 0.41 2.87
CA LEU A 72 -12.16 -0.53 3.92
C LEU A 72 -12.57 0.24 5.17
N GLY A 73 -13.68 -0.16 5.78
CA GLY A 73 -14.10 0.27 7.09
C GLY A 73 -13.20 -0.24 8.21
N GLU A 74 -13.68 -0.17 9.44
CA GLU A 74 -12.94 -0.62 10.62
C GLU A 74 -12.98 -2.15 10.78
N ARG A 75 -11.89 -2.72 11.29
CA ARG A 75 -11.79 -4.15 11.68
C ARG A 75 -12.16 -5.11 10.54
N VAL A 76 -11.89 -4.72 9.30
CA VAL A 76 -12.11 -5.56 8.11
C VAL A 76 -11.00 -6.60 8.01
N GLN A 77 -11.31 -7.79 7.51
CA GLN A 77 -10.31 -8.79 7.11
C GLN A 77 -10.28 -8.88 5.59
N ALA A 78 -9.09 -8.79 5.00
CA ALA A 78 -8.85 -8.93 3.58
C ALA A 78 -7.58 -9.73 3.28
N ASP A 79 -7.50 -10.43 2.15
CA ASP A 79 -6.23 -11.02 1.70
C ASP A 79 -5.45 -10.03 0.84
N GLU A 80 -6.08 -9.41 -0.15
CA GLU A 80 -5.39 -8.50 -1.08
C GLU A 80 -6.20 -7.24 -1.42
N LEU A 81 -5.50 -6.10 -1.52
CA LEU A 81 -6.07 -4.82 -1.91
C LEU A 81 -5.31 -4.22 -3.09
N GLY A 82 -6.04 -3.64 -4.06
CA GLY A 82 -5.40 -3.09 -5.25
C GLY A 82 -6.13 -1.91 -5.91
N SER A 83 -5.39 -0.92 -6.40
CA SER A 83 -5.95 0.08 -7.31
C SER A 83 -4.96 0.54 -8.39
N VAL A 84 -5.45 0.80 -9.61
CA VAL A 84 -4.61 1.36 -10.67
C VAL A 84 -4.61 2.89 -10.62
N ASN A 85 -5.77 3.52 -10.73
CA ASN A 85 -5.94 4.98 -10.71
C ASN A 85 -6.88 5.38 -9.58
N GLY A 86 -6.36 5.26 -8.36
CA GLY A 86 -6.99 5.70 -7.14
C GLY A 86 -6.32 5.12 -5.91
N GLY A 87 -6.75 5.60 -4.74
CA GLY A 87 -6.12 5.24 -3.48
C GLY A 87 -6.70 3.98 -2.84
N VAL A 88 -5.97 3.45 -1.87
CA VAL A 88 -6.45 2.44 -0.93
C VAL A 88 -6.46 3.07 0.46
N THR A 89 -7.61 3.05 1.13
CA THR A 89 -7.74 3.48 2.54
C THR A 89 -8.20 2.30 3.37
N VAL A 90 -7.44 1.98 4.41
CA VAL A 90 -7.72 0.87 5.33
C VAL A 90 -8.07 1.45 6.69
N GLY A 91 -9.31 1.22 7.13
CA GLY A 91 -9.82 1.69 8.41
C GLY A 91 -9.19 0.97 9.60
N ALA A 92 -9.35 1.58 10.78
CA ALA A 92 -8.63 1.20 11.99
C ALA A 92 -8.86 -0.26 12.40
N GLY A 93 -7.79 -0.88 12.92
CA GLY A 93 -7.84 -2.26 13.43
C GLY A 93 -8.12 -3.34 12.37
N SER A 94 -8.04 -3.02 11.08
CA SER A 94 -8.22 -3.99 9.99
C SER A 94 -6.98 -4.85 9.80
N GLN A 95 -7.18 -6.04 9.24
CA GLN A 95 -6.14 -7.03 8.98
C GLN A 95 -6.08 -7.34 7.49
N VAL A 96 -4.90 -7.22 6.91
CA VAL A 96 -4.64 -7.59 5.51
C VAL A 96 -3.59 -8.71 5.49
N HIS A 97 -4.00 -9.92 5.16
CA HIS A 97 -3.14 -11.11 5.23
C HIS A 97 -2.08 -11.15 4.13
N GLY A 98 -2.37 -10.56 2.98
CA GLY A 98 -1.47 -10.44 1.85
C GLY A 98 -1.03 -9.00 1.64
N LYS A 99 -1.07 -8.56 0.39
CA LYS A 99 -0.41 -7.34 -0.08
C LYS A 99 -1.40 -6.23 -0.41
N ILE A 100 -0.89 -5.00 -0.38
CA ILE A 100 -1.59 -3.81 -0.85
C ILE A 100 -0.76 -3.20 -1.97
N GLU A 101 -1.35 -3.01 -3.15
CA GLU A 101 -0.66 -2.47 -4.32
C GLU A 101 -1.44 -1.33 -4.96
N THR A 102 -0.80 -0.18 -5.17
CA THR A 102 -1.39 0.89 -5.99
C THR A 102 -0.45 1.37 -7.10
N VAL A 103 -1.00 1.79 -8.25
CA VAL A 103 -0.18 2.41 -9.31
C VAL A 103 -0.18 3.91 -9.17
N ASN A 104 -1.33 4.57 -9.29
CA ASN A 104 -1.50 6.01 -9.21
C ASN A 104 -2.50 6.37 -8.10
N GLY A 105 -2.04 6.43 -6.86
CA GLY A 105 -2.89 6.77 -5.73
C GLY A 105 -2.30 6.46 -4.37
N ALA A 106 -2.74 7.22 -3.37
CA ALA A 106 -2.22 7.09 -2.01
C ALA A 106 -2.72 5.82 -1.32
N ILE A 107 -1.87 5.21 -0.50
CA ILE A 107 -2.22 4.15 0.44
C ILE A 107 -2.22 4.76 1.85
N ARG A 108 -3.32 4.61 2.58
CA ARG A 108 -3.44 5.06 3.98
C ARG A 108 -3.86 3.92 4.88
N LEU A 109 -3.04 3.64 5.89
CA LEU A 109 -3.31 2.64 6.91
C LEU A 109 -3.57 3.35 8.23
N ALA A 110 -4.80 3.24 8.74
CA ALA A 110 -5.18 3.86 10.00
C ALA A 110 -4.62 3.09 11.21
N GLN A 111 -4.78 3.69 12.40
CA GLN A 111 -4.33 3.13 13.67
C GLN A 111 -4.68 1.66 13.86
N GLY A 112 -3.68 0.87 14.28
CA GLY A 112 -3.85 -0.54 14.63
C GLY A 112 -4.12 -1.45 13.43
N THR A 113 -4.00 -0.95 12.20
CA THR A 113 -4.02 -1.79 11.01
C THR A 113 -2.80 -2.72 11.01
N ASP A 114 -3.02 -3.97 10.66
CA ASP A 114 -1.96 -4.98 10.50
C ASP A 114 -1.95 -5.50 9.06
N VAL A 115 -0.78 -5.43 8.40
CA VAL A 115 -0.57 -5.94 7.04
C VAL A 115 0.57 -6.94 7.07
N ALA A 116 0.25 -8.22 6.86
CA ALA A 116 1.26 -9.27 6.89
C ALA A 116 2.15 -9.27 5.63
N GLY A 117 1.61 -8.87 4.48
CA GLY A 117 2.38 -8.76 3.24
C GLY A 117 3.04 -7.39 3.05
N ARG A 118 3.47 -7.14 1.80
CA ARG A 118 4.12 -5.89 1.40
C ARG A 118 3.08 -4.84 1.00
N VAL A 119 3.37 -3.58 1.32
CA VAL A 119 2.62 -2.42 0.83
C VAL A 119 3.47 -1.74 -0.24
N SER A 120 2.98 -1.70 -1.47
CA SER A 120 3.70 -1.12 -2.61
C SER A 120 2.87 -0.07 -3.33
N ASN A 121 3.51 1.01 -3.75
CA ASN A 121 2.93 1.98 -4.68
C ASN A 121 3.88 2.19 -5.87
N VAL A 122 3.40 2.75 -6.99
CA VAL A 122 4.28 3.25 -8.04
C VAL A 122 4.41 4.79 -8.01
N ASN A 123 3.30 5.50 -8.14
CA ASN A 123 3.18 6.95 -7.96
C ASN A 123 2.04 7.28 -6.97
N GLY A 124 2.39 7.80 -5.79
CA GLY A 124 1.42 8.08 -4.73
C GLY A 124 2.02 7.89 -3.34
N SER A 125 1.46 8.55 -2.33
CA SER A 125 2.00 8.46 -0.98
C SER A 125 1.61 7.17 -0.27
N ILE A 126 2.49 6.65 0.58
CA ILE A 126 2.17 5.61 1.56
C ILE A 126 2.20 6.25 2.94
N GLN A 127 1.09 6.18 3.68
CA GLN A 127 0.95 6.78 5.01
C GLN A 127 0.50 5.72 6.01
N LEU A 128 1.31 5.51 7.05
CA LEU A 128 1.01 4.66 8.18
C LEU A 128 0.74 5.54 9.40
N ASP A 129 -0.36 5.31 10.09
CA ASP A 129 -0.64 5.91 11.40
C ASP A 129 -0.74 4.79 12.43
N ALA A 130 0.23 4.71 13.35
CA ALA A 130 0.34 3.65 14.36
C ALA A 130 -0.04 2.24 13.82
N ALA A 131 0.46 1.92 12.62
CA ALA A 131 0.12 0.71 11.87
C ALA A 131 1.32 -0.24 11.77
N HIS A 132 1.06 -1.52 11.52
CA HIS A 132 2.09 -2.56 11.34
C HIS A 132 2.08 -3.10 9.92
N VAL A 133 3.27 -3.18 9.31
CA VAL A 133 3.50 -3.81 8.01
C VAL A 133 4.68 -4.77 8.09
N ALA A 134 4.43 -6.07 8.00
CA ALA A 134 5.48 -7.08 8.11
C ALA A 134 6.30 -7.20 6.80
N GLY A 135 5.66 -7.22 5.62
CA GLY A 135 6.35 -7.42 4.34
C GLY A 135 7.21 -6.25 3.82
N GLY A 136 7.24 -5.14 4.56
CA GLY A 136 7.96 -3.91 4.21
C GLY A 136 7.18 -2.98 3.29
N LEU A 137 7.79 -1.84 2.96
CA LEU A 137 7.23 -0.81 2.09
C LEU A 137 8.02 -0.72 0.78
N GLY A 138 7.33 -0.48 -0.33
CA GLY A 138 7.93 -0.34 -1.66
C GLY A 138 7.35 0.83 -2.44
N THR A 139 8.20 1.62 -3.09
CA THR A 139 7.73 2.62 -4.07
C THR A 139 8.74 2.89 -5.17
N VAL A 140 8.30 3.57 -6.24
CA VAL A 140 9.18 4.08 -7.32
C VAL A 140 9.30 5.60 -7.26
N GLY A 141 8.17 6.31 -7.15
CA GLY A 141 8.11 7.77 -7.14
C GLY A 141 7.25 8.37 -6.03
N GLY A 142 6.74 7.54 -5.11
CA GLY A 142 5.85 7.95 -4.04
C GLY A 142 6.58 8.39 -2.77
N ASP A 143 5.99 9.35 -2.05
CA ASP A 143 6.43 9.67 -0.69
C ASP A 143 6.03 8.55 0.28
N ILE A 144 6.81 8.37 1.34
CA ILE A 144 6.49 7.41 2.40
C ILE A 144 6.53 8.13 3.74
N THR A 145 5.45 8.03 4.50
CA THR A 145 5.38 8.49 5.88
C THR A 145 5.09 7.29 6.78
N VAL A 146 6.11 6.84 7.50
CA VAL A 146 5.96 5.89 8.60
C VAL A 146 5.63 6.72 9.84
N GLY A 147 4.35 6.98 10.08
CA GLY A 147 3.89 7.86 11.14
C GLY A 147 4.18 7.32 12.55
N ALA A 148 3.87 8.13 13.55
CA ALA A 148 4.28 7.86 14.92
C ALA A 148 3.82 6.49 15.42
N GLY A 149 4.70 5.77 16.11
CA GLY A 149 4.41 4.44 16.66
C GLY A 149 4.19 3.32 15.63
N SER A 150 4.34 3.59 14.32
CA SER A 150 4.20 2.56 13.28
C SER A 150 5.40 1.59 13.27
N ARG A 151 5.16 0.36 12.82
CA ARG A 151 6.18 -0.69 12.73
C ARG A 151 6.26 -1.24 11.30
N VAL A 152 7.47 -1.33 10.77
CA VAL A 152 7.76 -1.94 9.47
C VAL A 152 8.87 -2.96 9.64
N GLU A 153 8.63 -4.22 9.31
CA GLU A 153 9.64 -5.29 9.51
C GLU A 153 10.52 -5.47 8.28
N GLY A 154 9.91 -5.61 7.10
CA GLY A 154 10.62 -5.87 5.84
C GLY A 154 11.48 -4.72 5.29
N GLY A 155 11.54 -3.58 5.98
CA GLY A 155 12.29 -2.40 5.56
C GLY A 155 11.57 -1.56 4.51
N ILE A 156 12.32 -0.70 3.82
CA ILE A 156 11.79 0.23 2.82
C ILE A 156 12.64 0.09 1.55
N LEU A 157 11.99 -0.08 0.41
CA LEU A 157 12.63 -0.05 -0.91
C LEU A 157 12.06 1.10 -1.73
N VAL A 158 12.90 2.05 -2.11
CA VAL A 158 12.58 3.02 -3.17
C VAL A 158 13.38 2.64 -4.39
N ASP A 159 12.70 2.11 -5.41
CA ASP A 159 13.34 1.69 -6.65
C ASP A 159 13.50 2.87 -7.62
N ARG A 160 14.37 2.67 -8.62
CA ARG A 160 14.56 3.61 -9.71
C ARG A 160 13.54 3.34 -10.82
N PRO A 161 12.98 4.38 -11.47
CA PRO A 161 12.14 4.17 -12.64
C PRO A 161 12.95 3.44 -13.74
N GLY A 162 12.32 2.47 -14.42
CA GLY A 162 12.95 1.71 -15.51
C GLY A 162 11.93 1.21 -16.54
N GLY A 163 12.38 0.95 -17.77
CA GLY A 163 11.57 0.40 -18.88
C GLY A 163 10.96 1.46 -19.81
N TRP A 164 10.22 1.04 -20.84
CA TRP A 164 9.65 1.84 -21.95
C TRP A 164 8.80 3.07 -21.57
N PHE A 165 8.54 3.29 -20.29
CA PHE A 165 7.80 4.43 -19.80
C PHE A 165 8.77 5.56 -19.45
N HIS A 166 8.88 6.55 -20.34
CA HIS A 166 9.54 7.81 -20.05
C HIS A 166 8.67 8.60 -19.06
N TRP A 167 8.95 8.45 -17.78
CA TRP A 167 8.39 9.32 -16.75
C TRP A 167 9.34 10.49 -16.58
N GLY A 168 8.81 11.69 -16.80
CA GLY A 168 9.57 12.93 -16.71
C GLY A 168 10.26 13.10 -15.36
N GLU A 169 11.17 14.06 -15.31
CA GLU A 169 12.00 14.41 -14.14
C GLU A 169 11.12 14.56 -12.89
N SER A 170 11.05 13.48 -12.11
CA SER A 170 10.18 13.40 -10.94
C SER A 170 11.00 13.85 -9.75
N ARG A 171 10.45 14.79 -8.98
CA ARG A 171 11.02 15.27 -7.72
C ARG A 171 11.52 14.07 -6.87
N PRO A 172 12.61 14.23 -6.10
CA PRO A 172 13.02 13.21 -5.16
C PRO A 172 11.86 12.83 -4.22
N PRO A 173 11.56 11.54 -4.06
CA PRO A 173 10.60 11.08 -3.05
C PRO A 173 11.00 11.52 -1.65
N HIS A 174 10.02 11.94 -0.85
CA HIS A 174 10.22 12.33 0.53
C HIS A 174 9.83 11.17 1.46
N ILE A 175 10.78 10.72 2.26
CA ILE A 175 10.66 9.56 3.15
C ILE A 175 10.80 10.06 4.58
N VAL A 176 9.71 10.00 5.34
CA VAL A 176 9.65 10.45 6.73
C VAL A 176 9.43 9.25 7.64
N ILE A 177 10.33 9.06 8.61
CA ILE A 177 10.18 8.11 9.70
C ILE A 177 9.87 8.89 10.97
N GLY A 178 8.62 8.82 11.42
CA GLY A 178 8.07 9.61 12.52
C GLY A 178 8.48 9.13 13.92
N PRO A 179 8.05 9.85 14.96
CA PRO A 179 8.45 9.56 16.34
C PRO A 179 8.06 8.16 16.81
N HIS A 180 8.97 7.49 17.53
CA HIS A 180 8.77 6.13 18.04
C HIS A 180 8.45 5.07 16.98
N ALA A 181 8.56 5.40 15.69
CA ALA A 181 8.42 4.42 14.62
C ALA A 181 9.60 3.45 14.61
N VAL A 182 9.35 2.21 14.20
CA VAL A 182 10.36 1.16 14.12
C VAL A 182 10.38 0.57 12.72
N VAL A 183 11.50 0.73 12.02
CA VAL A 183 11.77 0.07 10.73
C VAL A 183 12.92 -0.91 10.93
N GLN A 184 12.66 -2.21 10.97
CA GLN A 184 13.70 -3.20 11.30
C GLN A 184 14.57 -3.57 10.09
N GLY A 185 13.95 -3.74 8.93
CA GLY A 185 14.62 -4.12 7.69
C GLY A 185 15.50 -3.01 7.12
N THR A 186 16.21 -3.32 6.03
CA THR A 186 17.05 -2.35 5.34
C THR A 186 16.21 -1.26 4.68
N LEU A 187 16.64 -0.02 4.79
CA LEU A 187 16.13 1.10 4.00
C LEU A 187 17.04 1.24 2.77
N GLU A 188 16.59 0.73 1.63
CA GLU A 188 17.33 0.71 0.36
C GLU A 188 16.74 1.71 -0.63
N PHE A 189 17.54 2.71 -1.00
CA PHE A 189 17.17 3.75 -1.95
C PHE A 189 18.03 3.61 -3.21
N ARG A 190 17.40 3.30 -4.35
CA ARG A 190 18.06 3.11 -5.65
C ARG A 190 18.02 4.36 -6.54
N ARG A 191 17.52 5.45 -5.99
CA ARG A 191 17.46 6.81 -6.56
C ARG A 191 17.63 7.80 -5.42
N GLU A 192 17.87 9.07 -5.77
CA GLU A 192 17.90 10.15 -4.79
C GLU A 192 16.53 10.30 -4.10
N VAL A 193 16.59 10.46 -2.78
CA VAL A 193 15.43 10.69 -1.89
C VAL A 193 15.81 11.71 -0.83
N VAL A 194 14.80 12.39 -0.29
CA VAL A 194 14.94 13.11 0.98
C VAL A 194 14.52 12.15 2.08
N LEU A 195 15.46 11.79 2.97
CA LEU A 195 15.20 10.90 4.09
C LEU A 195 15.27 11.68 5.40
N GLU A 196 14.14 11.80 6.08
CA GLU A 196 14.02 12.44 7.39
C GLU A 196 13.61 11.42 8.43
N VAL A 197 14.34 11.39 9.55
CA VAL A 197 14.16 10.37 10.58
C VAL A 197 14.11 11.06 11.94
N SER A 198 13.02 10.83 12.68
CA SER A 198 12.89 11.33 14.04
C SER A 198 14.02 10.81 14.92
N ASP A 199 14.48 11.64 15.86
CA ASP A 199 15.47 11.25 16.87
C ASP A 199 15.02 10.06 17.73
N SER A 200 13.70 9.89 17.88
CA SER A 200 13.09 8.81 18.67
C SER A 200 12.79 7.54 17.86
N ALA A 201 13.02 7.56 16.55
CA ALA A 201 12.76 6.42 15.66
C ALA A 201 13.92 5.42 15.66
N GLN A 202 13.58 4.14 15.52
CA GLN A 202 14.53 3.05 15.34
C GLN A 202 14.50 2.61 13.87
N ILE A 203 15.66 2.61 13.22
CA ILE A 203 15.78 2.21 11.82
C ILE A 203 16.88 1.16 11.63
N GLY A 204 16.67 0.26 10.68
CA GLY A 204 17.68 -0.66 10.20
C GLY A 204 18.76 0.04 9.35
N PRO A 205 19.65 -0.76 8.72
CA PRO A 205 20.71 -0.21 7.88
C PRO A 205 20.15 0.61 6.71
N VAL A 206 20.80 1.73 6.42
CA VAL A 206 20.42 2.63 5.31
C VAL A 206 21.41 2.49 4.16
N LYS A 207 20.90 2.41 2.93
CA LYS A 207 21.69 2.34 1.69
C LYS A 207 21.17 3.32 0.66
N GLY A 208 22.06 4.12 0.06
CA GLY A 208 21.70 5.02 -1.04
C GLY A 208 21.06 6.34 -0.64
N ALA A 209 20.98 6.64 0.67
CA ALA A 209 20.59 7.94 1.21
C ALA A 209 21.32 8.22 2.52
N THR A 210 21.36 9.50 2.91
CA THR A 210 21.85 9.93 4.22
C THR A 210 20.66 10.45 5.03
N PRO A 211 20.35 9.87 6.21
CA PRO A 211 19.27 10.37 7.06
C PRO A 211 19.56 11.78 7.58
N VAL A 212 18.59 12.68 7.42
CA VAL A 212 18.52 13.95 8.16
C VAL A 212 17.69 13.71 9.41
N ARG A 213 18.23 14.08 10.56
CA ARG A 213 17.56 13.89 11.85
C ARG A 213 16.70 15.09 12.20
N PHE A 214 15.55 14.85 12.80
CA PHE A 214 14.67 15.89 13.30
C PHE A 214 14.07 15.53 14.67
N GLY A 215 13.77 16.57 15.45
CA GLY A 215 13.06 16.47 16.73
C GLY A 215 11.59 16.89 16.61
N GLY A 216 10.77 16.50 17.58
CA GLY A 216 9.35 16.87 17.63
C GLY A 216 8.44 15.92 16.85
N ALA A 217 7.20 16.37 16.58
CA ALA A 217 6.16 15.53 15.97
C ALA A 217 6.33 15.36 14.45
N GLN A 218 6.95 16.34 13.79
CA GLN A 218 7.15 16.42 12.34
C GLN A 218 8.49 17.14 12.05
N PRO A 219 9.15 16.82 10.93
CA PRO A 219 10.41 17.43 10.50
C PRO A 219 10.30 18.93 10.20
#